data_AF-I4Z4Y4-F1
#
_entry.id   AF-I4Z4Y4-F1
#
_cell.length_a   1.000
_cell.length_b   1.000
_cell.length_c   1.000
_cell.angle_alpha   90.00
_cell.angle_beta   90.00
_cell.angle_gamma   90.00
#
_symmetry.space_group_name_H-M   'P 1'
#
loop_
_entity.id
_entity.type
_entity.pdbx_description
1 polymer ?
#
loop_
_entity_poly.entity_id
_entity_poly.type
_entity_poly.pdbx_seq_one_letter_code
_entity_poly.pdbx_strand_id
1 'polypeptide(L)' 'MPPRVQRGLRIAAHLLIGGLMGWAVPGSWDYIHFMARENTPVMDLPWMWVDAPFLFLLCAVALKSLRALWNEIGSALR' A
#
# COMPACT_ATOMS: atom_id res chain seq x y z
N MET A 1 7.03 -26.27 9.17
CA MET A 1 7.61 -25.94 7.85
C MET A 1 9.10 -25.67 8.02
N PRO A 2 9.96 -26.06 7.06
CA PRO A 2 11.39 -25.74 7.11
C PRO A 2 11.62 -24.21 7.14
N PRO A 3 12.62 -23.70 7.86
CA PRO A 3 12.87 -22.26 7.97
C PRO A 3 13.06 -21.55 6.62
N ARG A 4 13.66 -22.24 5.65
CA ARG A 4 13.86 -21.72 4.28
C ARG A 4 12.55 -21.54 3.52
N VAL A 5 11.62 -22.48 3.67
CA VAL A 5 10.29 -22.41 3.03
C VAL A 5 9.47 -21.30 3.67
N GLN A 6 9.49 -21.21 5.01
CA GLN A 6 8.79 -20.15 5.73
C GLN A 6 9.29 -18.76 5.29
N ARG A 7 10.60 -18.60 5.12
CA ARG A 7 11.20 -17.37 4.61
C ARG A 7 10.76 -17.06 3.18
N GLY A 8 10.77 -18.06 2.29
CA GLY A 8 10.30 -17.89 0.91
C GLY A 8 8.85 -17.40 0.86
N LEU A 9 7.98 -17.97 1.70
CA LEU A 9 6.59 -17.54 1.82
C LEU A 9 6.45 -16.11 2.35
N ARG A 10 7.26 -15.69 3.35
CA ARG A 10 7.27 -14.31 3.84
C ARG A 10 7.67 -13.31 2.76
N ILE A 11 8.74 -13.61 2.02
CA ILE A 11 9.21 -12.78 0.90
C ILE A 11 8.13 -12.67 -0.17
N ALA A 12 7.52 -13.79 -0.56
CA ALA A 12 6.44 -13.81 -1.55
C ALA A 12 5.23 -13.00 -1.08
N ALA A 13 4.84 -13.11 0.19
CA ALA A 13 3.75 -12.35 0.77
C ALA A 13 4.03 -10.84 0.75
N HIS A 14 5.23 -10.39 1.12
CA HIS A 14 5.60 -8.98 1.08
C HIS A 14 5.66 -8.42 -0.35
N LEU A 15 6.16 -9.19 -1.31
CA LEU A 15 6.16 -8.80 -2.72
C LEU A 15 4.74 -8.68 -3.27
N LEU A 16 3.87 -9.65 -2.99
CA LEU A 16 2.50 -9.65 -3.47
C LEU A 16 1.70 -8.49 -2.87
N ILE A 17 1.69 -8.34 -1.55
CA ILE A 17 0.93 -7.29 -0.88
C ILE A 17 1.53 -5.92 -1.20
N GLY A 18 2.85 -5.74 -1.03
CA GLY A 18 3.51 -4.48 -1.29
C GLY A 18 3.41 -4.04 -2.75
N GLY A 19 3.57 -4.98 -3.68
CA GLY A 19 3.45 -4.75 -5.11
C GLY A 19 2.04 -4.35 -5.52
N LEU A 20 1.01 -5.10 -5.09
CA LEU A 20 -0.38 -4.77 -5.42
C LEU A 20 -0.81 -3.43 -4.83
N MET A 21 -0.47 -3.15 -3.57
CA MET A 21 -0.82 -1.88 -2.94
C MET A 21 -0.08 -0.71 -3.59
N GLY A 22 1.20 -0.87 -3.91
CA GLY A 22 1.99 0.15 -4.63
C GLY A 22 1.48 0.39 -6.05
N TRP A 23 1.08 -0.67 -6.76
CA TRP A 23 0.51 -0.59 -8.11
C TRP A 23 -0.84 0.14 -8.13
N ALA A 24 -1.64 0.01 -7.08
CA ALA A 24 -2.94 0.66 -6.97
C ALA A 24 -2.85 2.19 -6.71
N VAL A 25 -1.69 2.69 -6.23
CA VAL A 25 -1.51 4.11 -5.86
C VAL A 25 -1.80 5.08 -7.02
N PRO A 26 -1.19 4.97 -8.22
CA PRO A 26 -1.41 5.94 -9.29
C PRO A 26 -2.88 6.00 -9.72
N GLY A 27 -3.53 4.86 -9.96
CA GLY A 27 -4.94 4.83 -10.34
C GLY A 27 -5.88 5.36 -9.25
N SER A 28 -5.56 5.09 -7.98
CA SER A 28 -6.33 5.64 -6.85
C SER A 28 -6.15 7.15 -6.73
N TRP A 29 -4.94 7.67 -6.95
CA TRP A 29 -4.68 9.11 -6.95
C TRP A 29 -5.43 9.83 -8.06
N ASP A 30 -5.41 9.29 -9.29
CA ASP A 30 -6.12 9.89 -10.42
C ASP A 30 -7.62 10.02 -10.13
N TYR A 31 -8.23 8.98 -9.56
CA TYR A 31 -9.64 8.99 -9.14
C TYR A 31 -9.89 9.99 -8.00
N ILE A 32 -9.11 9.93 -6.91
CA ILE A 32 -9.30 10.78 -5.73
C ILE A 32 -9.13 12.25 -6.08
N HIS A 33 -8.11 12.58 -6.88
CA HIS A 33 -7.88 13.94 -7.35
C HIS A 33 -9.01 14.41 -8.29
N PHE A 34 -9.54 13.53 -9.14
CA PHE A 34 -10.70 13.84 -9.96
C PHE A 34 -11.95 14.16 -9.11
N MET A 35 -12.14 13.45 -8.00
CA MET A 35 -13.26 13.65 -7.06
C MET A 35 -13.20 14.96 -6.26
N ALA A 36 -12.13 15.76 -6.41
CA ALA A 36 -12.06 17.09 -5.80
C ALA A 36 -13.12 18.09 -6.34
N ARG A 37 -13.86 17.72 -7.40
CA ARG A 37 -14.86 18.54 -8.07
C ARG A 37 -16.24 18.53 -7.40
N GLU A 38 -16.50 17.53 -6.57
CA GLU A 38 -17.79 17.33 -5.92
C GLU A 38 -17.64 17.37 -4.40
N ASN A 39 -18.57 18.04 -3.73
CA ASN A 39 -18.68 18.02 -2.28
C ASN A 39 -19.59 16.89 -1.81
N THR A 40 -19.31 16.37 -0.63
CA THR A 40 -20.18 15.42 0.07
C THR A 40 -21.48 16.10 0.51
N PRO A 41 -22.64 15.42 0.38
CA PRO A 41 -23.96 16.04 0.60
C PRO A 41 -24.25 16.42 2.06
N VAL A 42 -23.56 15.80 3.03
CA VAL A 42 -23.80 16.02 4.47
C VAL A 42 -22.73 16.91 5.10
N MET A 43 -21.46 16.72 4.74
CA MET A 43 -20.34 17.42 5.38
C MET A 43 -19.88 18.65 4.59
N ASP A 44 -20.38 18.84 3.36
CA ASP A 44 -19.97 19.90 2.42
C ASP A 44 -18.44 19.99 2.23
N LEU A 45 -17.76 18.85 2.37
CA LEU A 45 -16.33 18.69 2.15
C LEU A 45 -16.09 18.03 0.80
N PRO A 46 -15.05 18.41 0.03
CA PRO A 46 -14.70 17.71 -1.21
C PRO A 46 -14.49 16.22 -0.98
N TRP A 47 -15.07 15.37 -1.85
CA TRP A 47 -14.91 13.91 -1.79
C TRP A 47 -13.45 13.46 -1.72
N MET A 48 -12.56 14.20 -2.38
CA MET A 48 -11.10 13.97 -2.32
C MET A 48 -10.57 13.81 -0.89
N TRP A 49 -10.99 14.66 0.06
CA TRP A 49 -10.49 14.61 1.44
C TRP A 49 -11.05 13.44 2.23
N VAL A 50 -12.25 12.99 1.89
CA VAL A 50 -12.88 11.82 2.51
C VAL A 50 -12.21 10.53 2.05
N ASP A 51 -11.77 10.48 0.79
CA ASP A 51 -11.12 9.30 0.20
C ASP A 51 -9.58 9.29 0.38
N ALA A 52 -8.95 10.44 0.64
CA ALA A 52 -7.50 10.56 0.85
C ALA A 52 -6.91 9.59 1.92
N PRO A 53 -7.58 9.29 3.05
CA PRO A 53 -7.09 8.29 4.01
C PRO A 53 -6.88 6.90 3.42
N PHE A 54 -7.68 6.50 2.42
CA PHE A 54 -7.49 5.23 1.73
C PHE A 54 -6.19 5.22 0.93
N LEU A 55 -5.89 6.28 0.18
CA LEU A 55 -4.62 6.41 -0.54
C LEU A 55 -3.42 6.40 0.41
N PHE A 56 -3.54 7.09 1.55
CA PHE A 56 -2.51 7.06 2.59
C PHE A 56 -2.28 5.63 3.11
N LEU A 57 -3.35 4.87 3.33
CA LEU A 57 -3.27 3.46 3.74
C LEU A 57 -2.54 2.61 2.69
N LEU A 58 -2.85 2.76 1.40
CA LEU A 58 -2.15 2.05 0.32
C LEU A 58 -0.64 2.31 0.37
N CYS A 59 -0.26 3.59 0.45
CA CYS A 59 1.14 4.00 0.57
C CYS A 59 1.80 3.42 1.83
N ALA A 60 1.13 3.50 2.99
CA ALA A 60 1.65 2.98 4.25
C ALA A 60 1.89 1.46 4.20
N VAL A 61 0.96 0.69 3.63
CA VAL A 61 1.10 -0.77 3.49
C VAL A 61 2.19 -1.13 2.48
N ALA A 62 2.28 -0.41 1.36
CA ALA A 62 3.33 -0.61 0.37
C ALA A 62 4.73 -0.38 1.00
N LEU A 63 4.92 0.75 1.70
CA LEU A 63 6.17 1.08 2.37
C LEU A 63 6.52 0.09 3.50
N LYS A 64 5.52 -0.31 4.31
CA LYS A 64 5.71 -1.33 5.35
C LYS A 64 6.18 -2.65 4.75
N SER A 65 5.56 -3.08 3.65
CA SER A 65 5.89 -4.33 2.97
C SER A 65 7.29 -4.27 2.34
N LEU A 66 7.66 -3.13 1.75
CA LEU A 66 8.99 -2.91 1.21
C LEU A 66 10.07 -2.96 2.29
N ARG A 67 9.81 -2.34 3.46
CA ARG A 67 10.73 -2.39 4.61
C ARG A 67 10.88 -3.80 5.16
N ALA A 68 9.78 -4.55 5.27
CA ALA A 68 9.82 -5.95 5.71
C ALA A 68 10.60 -6.83 4.73
N LEU A 69 10.38 -6.64 3.42
CA LEU A 69 11.14 -7.32 2.37
C LEU A 69 12.64 -7.01 2.47
N TRP A 70 13.01 -5.74 2.64
CA TRP A 70 14.40 -5.33 2.80
C TRP A 70 15.07 -6.01 3.99
N ASN A 71 14.38 -6.10 5.13
CA ASN A 71 14.89 -6.78 6.33
C ASN A 71 15.06 -8.28 6.09
N GLU A 72 14.09 -8.94 5.45
CA GLU A 72 14.15 -10.36 5.11
C GLU A 72 15.31 -10.64 4.13
N ILE A 73 15.59 -9.77 3.16
CA ILE A 73 16.72 -9.93 2.24
C ILE A 73 18.05 -9.64 2.96
N GLY A 74 18.14 -8.53 3.70
CA GLY A 74 19.36 -8.14 4.41
C GLY A 74 19.77 -9.11 5.52
N SER A 75 18.83 -9.87 6.10
CA SER A 75 19.15 -10.99 7.01
C SER A 75 19.82 -12.19 6.32
N ALA A 76 19.88 -12.25 4.97
CA ALA A 76 20.64 -13.27 4.25
C ALA A 76 22.15 -13.01 4.24
N LEU A 77 22.53 -11.74 4.41
CA LEU A 77 23.89 -11.24 4.20
C LEU A 77 24.66 -11.06 5.52
N ARG A 78 24.01 -11.34 6.64
CA ARG A 78 24.60 -11.37 8.00
C ARG A 78 24.62 -12.81 8.51
#